data_AF-A0A4R5U4U8-F1
#
_entry.id   AF-A0A4R5U4U8-F1
#
_cell.length_a   1.000
_cell.length_b   1.000
_cell.length_c   1.000
_cell.angle_alpha   90.00
_cell.angle_beta   90.00
_cell.angle_gamma   90.00
#
_symmetry.space_group_name_H-M   'P 1'
#
loop_
_entity.id
_entity.type
_entity.pdbx_description
1 polymer ?
#
loop_
_entity_poly.entity_id
_entity_poly.type
_entity_poly.pdbx_seq_one_letter_code
_entity_poly.pdbx_strand_id
1 'polypeptide(L)'
;MAPEALPDPVDTGRVLALLRAGDIDGAIEAGLMQSGPEDDPGLAEDDLMLLQTARARLHSAWAARERHRARADRLARIAAERDARRARPATAASKPPLPPAAASALARARAKASAKP
;
A
#
# COMPACT_ATOMS: atom_id res chain seq x y z
N MET A 1 -39.18 1.57 -1.33
CA MET A 1 -38.28 1.58 -0.16
C MET A 1 -38.57 0.33 0.64
N ALA A 2 -37.72 -0.69 0.53
CA ALA A 2 -37.81 -1.86 1.38
C ALA A 2 -37.39 -1.45 2.80
N PRO A 3 -38.05 -1.97 3.85
CA PRO A 3 -37.63 -1.70 5.22
C PRO A 3 -36.21 -2.25 5.41
N GLU A 4 -35.27 -1.38 5.78
CA GLU A 4 -33.97 -1.80 6.33
C GLU A 4 -34.29 -2.71 7.51
N ALA A 5 -34.02 -4.02 7.34
CA ALA A 5 -34.01 -4.93 8.45
C ALA A 5 -33.02 -4.35 9.46
N LEU A 6 -33.51 -4.02 10.66
CA LEU A 6 -32.64 -3.74 11.81
C LEU A 6 -31.61 -4.87 11.85
N PRO A 7 -30.30 -4.58 11.92
CA PRO A 7 -29.30 -5.64 12.01
C PRO A 7 -29.69 -6.55 13.17
N ASP A 8 -29.72 -7.86 12.93
CA ASP A 8 -29.91 -8.83 13.99
C ASP A 8 -28.86 -8.53 15.08
N PRO A 9 -29.26 -8.53 16.37
CA PRO A 9 -28.34 -8.24 17.44
C PRO A 9 -27.16 -9.21 17.34
N VAL A 10 -25.93 -8.67 17.33
CA VAL A 10 -24.71 -9.46 17.23
C VAL A 10 -24.69 -10.48 18.38
N ASP A 11 -24.71 -11.76 18.04
CA ASP A 11 -24.59 -12.83 19.02
C ASP A 11 -23.11 -13.05 19.35
N THR A 12 -22.60 -12.30 20.34
CA THR A 12 -21.21 -12.38 20.79
C THR A 12 -20.85 -13.80 21.23
N GLY A 13 -21.78 -14.57 21.80
CA GLY A 13 -21.57 -15.96 22.18
C GLY A 13 -21.27 -16.85 20.97
N ARG A 14 -22.03 -16.67 19.89
CA ARG A 14 -21.78 -17.34 18.60
C ARG A 14 -20.43 -16.94 18.00
N VAL A 15 -20.09 -15.65 18.02
CA VAL A 15 -18.79 -15.16 17.53
C VAL A 15 -17.64 -15.81 18.30
N LEU A 16 -17.71 -15.87 19.63
CA LEU A 16 -16.70 -16.51 20.47
C LEU A 16 -16.56 -18.01 20.18
N ALA A 17 -17.68 -18.73 20.01
CA ALA A 17 -17.65 -20.14 19.66
C ALA A 17 -16.92 -20.37 18.32
N LEU A 18 -17.19 -19.54 17.31
CA LEU A 18 -16.55 -19.61 16.00
C LEU A 18 -15.05 -19.27 16.07
N LEU A 19 -14.67 -18.24 16.84
CA LEU A 19 -13.27 -17.89 17.08
C LEU A 19 -12.50 -19.02 17.76
N ARG A 20 -13.09 -19.67 18.78
CA ARG A 20 -12.49 -20.82 19.47
C ARG A 20 -12.35 -22.04 18.56
N ALA A 21 -13.29 -22.22 17.63
CA ALA A 21 -13.21 -23.25 16.58
C ALA A 21 -12.22 -22.90 15.46
N GLY A 22 -11.67 -21.67 15.45
CA GLY A 22 -10.79 -21.18 14.39
C GLY A 22 -11.51 -20.77 13.10
N ASP A 23 -12.85 -20.73 13.11
CA ASP A 23 -13.67 -20.31 11.97
C ASP A 23 -13.80 -18.78 11.96
N ILE A 24 -12.77 -18.13 11.41
CA ILE A 24 -12.71 -16.67 11.33
C ILE A 24 -13.75 -16.11 10.36
N ASP A 25 -14.00 -16.79 9.24
CA ASP A 25 -14.96 -16.34 8.24
C ASP A 25 -16.38 -16.41 8.80
N GLY A 26 -16.74 -17.51 9.46
CA GLY A 26 -18.00 -17.61 10.20
C GLY A 26 -18.14 -16.53 11.27
N ALA A 27 -17.07 -16.21 12.00
CA ALA A 27 -17.09 -15.15 13.01
C ALA A 27 -17.33 -13.76 12.40
N ILE A 28 -16.75 -13.48 11.23
CA ILE A 28 -16.98 -12.22 10.49
C ILE A 28 -18.45 -12.11 10.06
N GLU A 29 -19.00 -13.17 9.47
CA GLU A 29 -20.41 -13.24 9.07
C GLU A 29 -21.36 -13.09 10.26
N ALA A 30 -20.97 -13.63 11.42
CA ALA A 30 -21.70 -13.48 12.68
C ALA A 30 -21.55 -12.10 13.35
N GLY A 31 -20.80 -11.17 12.75
CA GLY A 31 -20.73 -9.78 13.22
C GLY A 31 -19.53 -9.43 14.09
N LEU A 32 -18.42 -10.17 14.01
CA LEU A 32 -17.17 -9.90 14.75
C LEU A 32 -16.70 -8.43 14.64
N MET A 33 -16.90 -7.81 13.47
CA MET A 33 -16.47 -6.44 13.18
C MET A 33 -17.58 -5.40 13.36
N GLN A 34 -18.81 -5.83 13.66
CA GLN A 34 -20.00 -4.98 13.81
C GLN A 34 -20.27 -4.62 15.27
N SER A 35 -19.80 -5.46 16.20
CA SER A 35 -19.81 -5.21 17.65
C SER A 35 -18.57 -4.42 18.08
N GLY A 36 -18.81 -3.35 18.84
CA GLY A 36 -17.78 -2.54 19.49
C GLY A 36 -17.43 -3.08 20.88
N PRO A 37 -16.35 -2.57 21.51
CA PRO A 37 -15.99 -2.94 22.88
C PRO A 37 -17.07 -2.56 23.93
N GLU A 38 -17.97 -1.63 23.59
CA GLU A 38 -19.12 -1.28 24.42
C GLU A 38 -20.27 -2.29 24.40
N ASP A 39 -20.31 -3.17 23.39
CA ASP A 39 -21.34 -4.21 23.24
C ASP A 39 -21.00 -5.51 24.01
N ASP A 40 -19.85 -5.52 24.68
CA ASP A 40 -19.28 -6.69 25.35
C ASP A 40 -19.30 -6.60 26.92
N PRO A 41 -20.34 -6.03 27.59
CA PRO A 41 -20.32 -5.90 29.05
C PRO A 41 -20.51 -7.25 29.75
N GLY A 42 -19.64 -7.55 30.72
CA GLY A 42 -19.78 -8.73 31.59
C GLY A 42 -19.18 -10.03 31.04
N LEU A 43 -18.44 -9.96 29.93
CA LEU A 43 -17.64 -11.08 29.42
C LEU A 43 -16.43 -11.36 30.32
N ALA A 44 -15.99 -12.62 30.34
CA ALA A 44 -14.75 -12.99 30.98
C ALA A 44 -13.54 -12.34 30.28
N GLU A 45 -12.49 -12.02 31.02
CA GLU A 45 -11.29 -11.35 30.50
C GLU A 45 -10.68 -12.09 29.31
N ASP A 46 -10.62 -13.43 29.36
CA ASP A 46 -10.09 -14.26 28.27
C ASP A 46 -10.90 -14.11 26.97
N ASP A 47 -12.22 -13.95 27.08
CA ASP A 47 -13.12 -13.79 25.93
C ASP A 47 -13.01 -12.38 25.34
N LEU A 48 -12.91 -11.37 26.20
CA LEU A 48 -12.61 -10.00 25.78
C LEU A 48 -11.27 -9.92 25.05
N MET A 49 -10.23 -10.56 25.59
CA MET A 49 -8.91 -10.60 24.96
C MET A 49 -8.95 -11.32 23.60
N LEU A 50 -9.70 -12.41 23.49
CA LEU A 50 -9.87 -13.16 22.23
C LEU A 50 -10.53 -12.29 21.16
N LEU A 51 -11.65 -11.63 21.48
CA LEU A 51 -12.36 -10.73 20.57
C LEU A 51 -11.48 -9.57 20.12
N GLN A 52 -10.85 -8.87 21.07
CA GLN A 52 -9.98 -7.73 20.77
C GLN A 52 -8.80 -8.14 19.89
N THR A 53 -8.17 -9.27 20.18
CA THR A 53 -7.06 -9.79 19.38
C THR A 53 -7.50 -10.12 17.96
N ALA A 54 -8.66 -10.77 17.79
CA ALA A 54 -9.21 -11.11 16.48
C ALA A 54 -9.51 -9.85 15.66
N ARG A 55 -10.23 -8.87 16.25
CA ARG A 55 -10.55 -7.58 15.62
C ARG A 55 -9.28 -6.82 15.22
N ALA A 56 -8.30 -6.73 16.12
CA ALA A 56 -7.03 -6.05 15.85
C ALA A 56 -6.24 -6.68 14.69
N ARG A 57 -6.21 -8.02 14.61
CA ARG A 57 -5.59 -8.74 13.50
C ARG A 57 -6.26 -8.44 12.17
N LEU A 58 -7.60 -8.41 12.13
CA LEU A 58 -8.36 -8.07 10.93
C LEU A 58 -8.11 -6.64 10.48
N HIS A 59 -8.16 -5.66 11.38
CA HIS A 59 -7.81 -4.27 11.07
C HIS A 59 -6.40 -4.15 10.49
N SER A 60 -5.41 -4.82 11.09
CA SER A 60 -4.03 -4.83 10.60
C SER A 60 -3.93 -5.44 9.18
N ALA A 61 -4.63 -6.55 8.94
CA ALA A 61 -4.66 -7.20 7.64
C ALA A 61 -5.30 -6.30 6.56
N TRP A 62 -6.41 -5.62 6.87
CA TRP A 62 -7.02 -4.66 5.94
C TRP A 62 -6.12 -3.47 5.67
N ALA A 63 -5.51 -2.88 6.69
CA ALA A 63 -4.55 -1.79 6.52
C ALA A 63 -3.35 -2.22 5.64
N ALA A 64 -2.86 -3.46 5.80
CA ALA A 64 -1.80 -4.00 4.95
C ALA A 64 -2.24 -4.14 3.49
N ARG A 65 -3.46 -4.65 3.24
CA ARG A 65 -4.04 -4.75 1.89
C ARG A 65 -4.18 -3.37 1.25
N GLU A 66 -4.61 -2.37 2.00
CA GLU A 66 -4.78 -1.01 1.50
C GLU A 66 -3.43 -0.37 1.14
N ARG A 67 -2.40 -0.53 1.99
CA ARG A 67 -1.04 -0.09 1.64
C ARG A 67 -0.51 -0.73 0.37
N HIS A 68 -0.79 -2.01 0.17
CA HIS A 68 -0.41 -2.73 -1.04
C HIS A 68 -1.10 -2.14 -2.29
N ARG A 69 -2.42 -1.93 -2.23
CA ARG A 69 -3.20 -1.29 -3.32
C ARG A 69 -2.66 0.10 -3.64
N ALA A 70 -2.48 0.95 -2.63
CA ALA A 70 -1.92 2.29 -2.82
C ALA A 70 -0.51 2.27 -3.45
N ARG A 71 0.32 1.27 -3.11
CA ARG A 71 1.64 1.09 -3.76
C ARG A 71 1.49 0.67 -5.21
N ALA A 72 0.60 -0.27 -5.52
CA ALA A 72 0.35 -0.72 -6.88
C ALA A 72 -0.10 0.45 -7.77
N ASP A 73 -1.02 1.28 -7.30
CA ASP A 73 -1.49 2.47 -8.03
C ASP A 73 -0.36 3.46 -8.31
N ARG A 74 0.50 3.72 -7.32
CA ARG A 74 1.68 4.60 -7.53
C ARG A 74 2.62 4.04 -8.60
N LEU A 75 2.89 2.74 -8.55
CA LEU A 75 3.77 2.09 -9.54
C LEU A 75 3.14 2.11 -10.94
N ALA A 76 1.84 1.88 -11.06
CA ALA A 76 1.11 1.96 -12.32
C ALA A 76 1.21 3.37 -12.93
N ARG A 77 1.05 4.43 -12.12
CA ARG A 77 1.22 5.82 -12.58
C ARG A 77 2.64 6.09 -13.09
N ILE A 78 3.66 5.67 -12.34
CA ILE A 78 5.07 5.84 -12.74
C ILE A 78 5.37 5.08 -14.04
N ALA A 79 4.85 3.85 -14.18
CA ALA A 79 5.01 3.06 -15.39
C ALA A 79 4.38 3.77 -16.60
N ALA A 80 3.13 4.23 -16.46
CA ALA A 80 2.44 4.98 -17.51
C ALA A 80 3.19 6.26 -17.92
N GLU A 81 3.73 7.02 -16.96
CA GLU A 81 4.53 8.22 -17.27
C GLU A 81 5.80 7.87 -18.03
N ARG A 82 6.51 6.80 -17.62
CA ARG A 82 7.73 6.35 -18.30
C ARG A 82 7.44 5.89 -19.73
N ASP A 83 6.35 5.19 -19.93
CA ASP A 83 5.96 4.72 -21.27
C ASP A 83 5.52 5.90 -22.15
N ALA A 84 4.80 6.89 -21.61
CA ALA A 84 4.50 8.13 -22.32
C ALA A 84 5.77 8.90 -22.72
N ARG A 85 6.77 8.98 -21.82
CA ARG A 85 8.08 9.60 -22.12
C ARG A 85 8.84 8.85 -23.22
N ARG A 86 8.74 7.52 -23.27
CA ARG A 86 9.36 6.69 -24.33
C ARG A 86 8.66 6.84 -25.67
N ALA A 87 7.33 6.93 -25.67
CA ALA A 87 6.53 7.12 -26.87
C ALA A 87 6.70 8.52 -27.48
N ARG A 88 7.06 9.52 -26.66
CA ARG A 88 7.33 10.87 -27.15
C ARG A 88 8.62 10.88 -27.99
N PRO A 89 8.57 11.30 -29.27
CA PRO A 89 9.77 11.41 -30.08
C PRO A 89 10.78 12.34 -29.40
N ALA A 90 12.05 11.92 -29.37
CA ALA A 90 13.12 12.73 -28.83
C ALA A 90 13.23 14.00 -29.67
N THR A 91 12.75 15.12 -29.14
CA THR A 91 13.12 16.42 -29.68
C THR A 91 14.62 16.54 -29.46
N ALA A 92 15.37 16.72 -30.55
CA ALA A 92 16.82 16.92 -30.47
C ALA A 92 17.07 18.22 -29.69
N ALA A 93 17.24 18.10 -28.37
CA ALA A 93 17.69 19.20 -27.55
C ALA A 93 19.08 19.59 -28.07
N SER A 94 19.20 20.82 -28.57
CA SER A 94 20.49 21.37 -28.98
C SER A 94 21.41 21.28 -27.77
N LYS A 95 22.46 20.45 -27.89
CA LYS A 95 23.45 20.34 -26.81
C LYS A 95 24.02 21.74 -26.58
N PRO A 96 23.95 22.27 -25.35
CA PRO A 96 24.55 23.55 -25.07
C PRO A 96 26.04 23.48 -25.42
N PRO A 97 26.59 24.54 -26.06
CA PRO A 97 27.98 24.54 -26.48
C PRO A 97 28.89 24.33 -25.27
N LEU A 98 29.98 23.60 -25.48
CA LEU A 98 30.96 23.33 -24.44
C LEU A 98 31.51 24.67 -23.93
N PRO A 99 31.61 24.91 -22.62
CA PRO A 99 32.19 26.14 -22.10
C PRO A 99 33.64 26.31 -22.59
N PRO A 100 34.07 27.54 -22.94
CA PRO A 100 35.34 27.79 -23.63
C PRO A 100 36.58 27.35 -22.85
N ALA A 101 36.50 27.35 -21.51
CA ALA A 101 37.56 26.82 -20.64
C ALA A 101 37.75 25.31 -20.82
N ALA A 102 36.65 24.55 -20.94
CA ALA A 102 36.69 23.11 -21.16
C ALA A 102 37.18 22.78 -22.58
N ALA A 103 36.76 23.56 -23.58
CA ALA A 103 37.25 23.41 -24.96
C ALA A 103 38.77 23.61 -25.04
N SER A 104 39.27 24.66 -24.36
CA SER A 104 40.71 24.95 -24.27
C SER A 104 41.50 23.87 -23.53
N ALA A 105 40.94 23.30 -22.45
CA ALA A 105 41.56 22.19 -21.74
C ALA A 105 41.67 20.93 -22.62
N LEU A 106 40.62 20.62 -23.38
CA LEU A 106 40.58 19.47 -24.29
C LEU A 106 41.54 19.64 -25.47
N ALA A 107 41.64 20.85 -26.03
CA ALA A 107 42.62 21.17 -27.07
C ALA A 107 44.06 20.95 -26.60
N ARG A 108 44.41 21.41 -25.39
CA ARG A 108 45.74 21.19 -24.80
C ARG A 108 46.01 19.71 -24.52
N ALA A 109 45.02 18.97 -24.02
CA ALA A 109 45.14 17.54 -23.79
C ALA A 109 45.38 16.77 -25.11
N ARG A 110 44.66 17.11 -26.18
CA ARG A 110 44.89 16.55 -27.53
C ARG A 110 46.27 16.86 -28.07
N ALA A 111 46.71 18.12 -27.98
CA ALA A 111 48.05 18.51 -28.41
C ALA A 111 49.14 17.74 -27.65
N LYS A 112 48.98 17.55 -26.34
CA LYS A 112 49.92 16.77 -25.51
C LYS A 112 49.91 15.28 -25.84
N ALA A 113 48.76 14.72 -26.21
CA ALA A 113 48.63 13.32 -26.62
C ALA A 113 49.25 13.07 -28.01
N SER A 114 49.13 14.03 -28.93
CA SER A 114 49.73 13.95 -30.27
C SER A 114 51.22 14.30 -30.29
N ALA A 115 51.73 15.01 -29.29
CA ALA A 115 53.15 15.37 -29.16
C ALA A 115 53.98 14.33 -28.37
N LYS A 116 53.36 13.29 -27.82
CA LYS A 116 54.06 12.18 -27.15
C LYS A 116 54.23 11.05 -28.18
N PRO A 117 55.45 10.68 -28.60
CA PRO A 117 55.67 9.52 -29.46
C PRO A 117 55.31 8.21 -28.75
#